data_AF-A0A925B347-F1
#
_entry.id   AF-A0A925B347-F1
#
_cell.length_a   1.000
_cell.length_b   1.000
_cell.length_c   1.000
_cell.angle_alpha   90.00
_cell.angle_beta   90.00
_cell.angle_gamma   90.00
#
_symmetry.space_group_name_H-M   'P 1'
#
loop_
_entity.id
_entity.type
_entity.pdbx_description
1 polymer ?
#
loop_
_entity_poly.entity_id
_entity_poly.type
_entity_poly.pdbx_seq_one_letter_code
_entity_poly.pdbx_strand_id
1 'polypeptide(L)'
;IEFFHRLLPESRDANYLRDKYEREFAENPNYIEMYRRGNAYHGAHPFFMWYWGENGRQHVGKVIVAGAENAHVPQMLGWERSNNLTEAISMARSFVGKNAEITMLHQPIIGLCNVSD
;
A
#
# COMPACT_ATOMS: atom_id res chain seq x y z
N ILE A 1 13.27 -5.75 1.27
CA ILE A 1 12.89 -5.57 -0.16
C ILE A 1 13.34 -4.19 -0.61
N GLU A 2 14.06 -4.08 -1.73
CA GLU A 2 14.69 -2.81 -2.14
C GLU A 2 13.68 -1.67 -2.33
N PHE A 3 12.53 -1.93 -2.96
CA PHE A 3 11.45 -0.95 -3.10
C PHE A 3 11.07 -0.31 -1.74
N PHE A 4 10.93 -1.11 -0.69
CA PHE A 4 10.54 -0.60 0.63
C PHE A 4 11.66 0.22 1.30
N HIS A 5 12.92 -0.22 1.19
CA HIS A 5 14.03 0.41 1.94
C HIS A 5 14.76 1.52 1.19
N ARG A 6 14.72 1.54 -0.15
CA ARG A 6 15.39 2.54 -0.99
C ARG A 6 14.40 3.53 -1.61
N LEU A 7 13.26 3.05 -2.10
CA LEU A 7 12.37 3.85 -2.95
C LEU A 7 11.36 4.63 -2.10
N LEU A 8 10.66 3.96 -1.18
CA LEU A 8 9.66 4.61 -0.32
C LEU A 8 10.19 5.73 0.59
N PRO A 9 11.44 5.68 1.09
CA PRO A 9 12.03 6.83 1.80
C PRO A 9 12.27 8.04 0.90
N GLU A 10 12.47 7.83 -0.40
CA GLU A 10 12.69 8.91 -1.37
C GLU A 10 11.37 9.54 -1.79
N SER A 11 10.37 8.73 -2.13
CA SER A 11 9.05 9.22 -2.52
C SER A 11 7.98 8.15 -2.33
N ARG A 12 6.75 8.61 -2.08
CA ARG A 12 5.54 7.78 -2.11
C ARG A 12 4.73 7.99 -3.38
N ASP A 13 5.11 8.95 -4.24
CA ASP A 13 4.42 9.22 -5.50
C ASP A 13 4.68 8.08 -6.49
N ALA A 14 3.62 7.36 -6.86
CA ALA A 14 3.68 6.22 -7.73
C ALA A 14 4.24 6.56 -9.13
N ASN A 15 3.87 7.72 -9.71
CA ASN A 15 4.33 8.12 -11.04
C ASN A 15 5.81 8.47 -11.02
N TYR A 16 6.27 9.18 -10.00
CA TYR A 16 7.69 9.47 -9.82
C TYR A 16 8.52 8.19 -9.71
N LEU A 17 8.09 7.24 -8.87
CA LEU A 17 8.80 5.97 -8.72
C LEU A 17 8.79 5.15 -10.01
N ARG A 18 7.66 5.12 -10.73
CA ARG A 18 7.52 4.48 -12.04
C ARG A 18 8.57 5.01 -13.01
N ASP A 19 8.52 6.31 -13.25
CA ASP A 19 9.26 6.97 -14.32
C ASP A 19 10.77 6.91 -14.07
N LYS A 20 11.17 6.92 -12.79
CA LYS A 20 12.59 6.88 -12.39
C LYS A 20 13.17 5.48 -12.27
N TYR A 21 12.40 4.50 -11.77
CA TYR A 21 12.98 3.23 -11.29
C TYR A 21 12.35 1.95 -11.84
N GLU A 22 11.11 1.96 -12.36
CA GLU A 22 10.44 0.71 -12.75
C GLU A 22 11.25 -0.05 -13.80
N ARG A 23 11.75 0.66 -14.82
CA ARG A 23 12.54 0.04 -15.89
C ARG A 23 13.83 -0.59 -15.38
N GLU A 24 14.55 0.10 -14.50
CA GLU A 24 15.77 -0.41 -13.87
C GLU A 24 15.49 -1.74 -13.16
N PHE A 25 14.41 -1.80 -12.38
CA PHE A 25 14.01 -3.02 -11.65
C PHE A 25 13.53 -4.12 -12.59
N ALA A 26 12.77 -3.78 -13.63
CA ALA A 26 12.21 -4.72 -14.58
C ALA A 26 13.29 -5.40 -15.44
N GLU A 27 14.34 -4.66 -15.79
CA GLU A 27 15.43 -5.14 -16.65
C GLU A 27 16.64 -5.68 -15.84
N ASN A 28 16.61 -5.60 -14.51
CA ASN A 28 17.72 -6.05 -13.66
C ASN A 28 17.93 -7.58 -13.79
N PRO A 29 19.12 -8.03 -14.26
CA PRO A 29 19.38 -9.45 -14.51
C PRO A 29 19.29 -10.31 -13.24
N ASN A 30 19.63 -9.76 -12.07
CA ASN A 30 19.52 -10.48 -10.80
C ASN A 30 18.05 -10.71 -10.43
N TYR A 31 17.18 -9.71 -10.62
CA TYR A 31 15.75 -9.85 -10.37
C TYR A 31 15.08 -10.79 -11.36
N ILE A 32 15.50 -10.79 -12.62
CA ILE A 32 15.02 -11.75 -13.61
C ILE A 32 15.42 -13.18 -13.23
N GLU A 33 16.67 -13.40 -12.79
CA GLU A 33 17.14 -14.73 -12.39
C GLU A 33 16.39 -15.25 -11.15
N MET A 34 16.24 -14.42 -10.11
CA MET A 34 15.46 -14.76 -8.92
C MET A 34 13.99 -15.04 -9.26
N TYR A 35 13.40 -14.31 -10.20
CA TYR A 35 12.03 -14.58 -10.67
C TYR A 35 11.92 -15.90 -11.42
N ARG A 36 12.81 -16.15 -12.39
CA ARG A 36 12.74 -17.33 -13.27
C ARG A 36 13.16 -18.62 -12.58
N ARG A 37 14.11 -18.57 -11.64
CA ARG A 37 14.71 -19.77 -11.02
C ARG A 37 14.66 -19.78 -9.50
N GLY A 38 14.38 -18.64 -8.85
CA GLY A 38 14.46 -18.48 -7.39
C GLY A 38 13.11 -18.32 -6.66
N ASN A 39 11.98 -18.54 -7.33
CA ASN A 39 10.63 -18.36 -6.77
C ASN A 39 10.35 -16.95 -6.21
N ALA A 40 11.11 -15.94 -6.64
CA ALA A 40 10.83 -14.55 -6.28
C ALA A 40 9.77 -13.96 -7.20
N TYR A 41 9.19 -12.82 -6.81
CA TYR A 41 8.42 -12.00 -7.74
C TYR A 41 9.34 -11.30 -8.76
N HIS A 42 8.79 -10.95 -9.92
CA HIS A 42 9.47 -10.12 -10.91
C HIS A 42 9.81 -8.74 -10.32
N GLY A 43 10.92 -8.12 -10.75
CA GLY A 43 11.38 -6.82 -10.21
C GLY A 43 10.37 -5.69 -10.33
N ALA A 44 9.49 -5.73 -11.33
CA ALA A 44 8.38 -4.78 -11.51
C ALA A 44 7.19 -4.99 -10.55
N HIS A 45 7.06 -6.16 -9.92
CA HIS A 45 5.92 -6.49 -9.06
C HIS A 45 5.64 -5.48 -7.93
N PRO A 46 6.63 -5.03 -7.12
CA PRO A 46 6.36 -4.05 -6.06
C PRO A 46 5.81 -2.72 -6.58
N PHE A 47 6.12 -2.33 -7.82
CA PHE A 47 5.57 -1.13 -8.44
C PHE A 47 4.06 -1.29 -8.69
N PHE A 48 3.64 -2.38 -9.31
CA PHE A 48 2.21 -2.64 -9.54
C PHE A 48 1.41 -2.75 -8.24
N MET A 49 1.97 -3.40 -7.22
CA MET A 49 1.34 -3.45 -5.90
C MET A 49 1.20 -2.06 -5.28
N TRP A 50 2.21 -1.20 -5.46
CA TRP A 50 2.16 0.17 -4.97
C TRP A 50 1.15 1.02 -5.72
N TYR A 51 1.03 0.88 -7.05
CA TYR A 51 0.08 1.65 -7.86
C TYR A 51 -1.37 1.49 -7.39
N TRP A 52 -1.75 0.28 -6.98
CA TRP A 52 -3.08 0.02 -6.43
C TRP A 52 -3.28 0.72 -5.07
N GLY A 53 -2.35 0.53 -4.14
CA GLY A 53 -2.47 1.06 -2.78
C GLY A 53 -2.33 2.58 -2.71
N GLU A 54 -1.38 3.14 -3.46
CA GLU A 54 -1.10 4.57 -3.52
C GLU A 54 -2.25 5.34 -4.14
N ASN A 55 -2.80 4.86 -5.26
CA ASN A 55 -3.96 5.49 -5.90
C ASN A 55 -5.18 5.53 -4.96
N GLY A 56 -5.47 4.43 -4.26
CA GLY A 56 -6.52 4.41 -3.24
C GLY A 56 -6.27 5.43 -2.13
N ARG A 57 -5.02 5.54 -1.66
CA ARG A 57 -4.60 6.51 -0.63
C ARG A 57 -4.81 7.96 -1.08
N GLN A 58 -4.60 8.29 -2.36
CA GLN A 58 -4.80 9.65 -2.90
C GLN A 58 -6.27 10.11 -2.88
N HIS A 59 -7.23 9.17 -2.84
CA HIS A 59 -8.66 9.46 -2.85
C HIS A 59 -9.31 9.43 -1.46
N VAL A 60 -8.52 9.19 -0.41
CA VAL A 60 -8.99 9.19 0.98
C VAL A 60 -8.22 10.22 1.80
N GLY A 61 -8.88 10.81 2.80
CA GLY A 61 -8.22 11.83 3.60
C GLY A 61 -7.17 11.28 4.57
N LYS A 62 -7.37 10.06 5.09
CA LYS A 62 -6.43 9.41 6.03
C LYS A 62 -6.59 7.89 5.99
N VAL A 63 -5.48 7.16 6.06
CA VAL A 63 -5.45 5.71 6.25
C VAL A 63 -4.89 5.41 7.64
N ILE A 64 -5.64 4.65 8.45
CA ILE A 64 -5.25 4.28 9.81
C ILE A 64 -5.23 2.76 9.91
N VAL A 65 -4.08 2.19 10.25
CA VAL A 65 -3.92 0.74 10.47
C VAL A 65 -4.08 0.43 11.95
N ALA A 66 -5.19 -0.23 12.28
CA ALA A 66 -5.48 -0.66 13.64
C ALA A 66 -4.74 -1.96 13.98
N GLY A 67 -4.04 -1.96 15.11
CA GLY A 67 -3.39 -3.17 15.63
C GLY A 67 -2.09 -3.56 14.95
N ALA A 68 -1.48 -2.67 14.15
CA ALA A 68 -0.16 -2.95 13.59
C ALA A 68 0.88 -3.10 14.71
N GLU A 69 1.73 -4.12 14.58
CA GLU A 69 2.77 -4.49 15.57
C GLU A 69 3.82 -3.39 15.75
N ASN A 70 4.08 -2.59 14.71
CA ASN A 70 5.01 -1.48 14.74
C ASN A 70 4.46 -0.25 14.01
N ALA A 71 5.03 0.91 14.32
CA ALA A 71 4.69 2.17 13.65
C ALA A 71 5.50 2.39 12.35
N HIS A 72 6.67 1.75 12.22
CA HIS A 72 7.61 2.01 11.13
C HIS A 72 7.01 1.69 9.74
N VAL A 73 6.39 0.51 9.59
CA VAL A 73 5.83 0.08 8.30
C VAL A 73 4.66 0.96 7.87
N PRO A 74 3.60 1.20 8.70
CA PRO A 74 2.54 2.14 8.34
C PRO A 74 3.07 3.53 7.98
N GLN A 75 4.00 4.07 8.77
CA GLN A 75 4.60 5.38 8.50
C GLN A 75 5.34 5.39 7.16
N MET A 76 6.12 4.37 6.84
CA MET A 76 6.80 4.26 5.55
C MET A 76 5.81 4.27 4.37
N LEU A 77 4.63 3.68 4.56
CA LEU A 77 3.55 3.65 3.55
C LEU A 77 2.68 4.92 3.54
N GLY A 78 2.93 5.88 4.44
CA GLY A 78 2.16 7.13 4.54
C GLY A 78 0.83 6.96 5.26
N TRP A 79 0.75 5.98 6.16
CA TRP A 79 -0.41 5.66 6.98
C TRP A 79 -0.13 5.97 8.46
N GLU A 80 -1.20 6.18 9.22
CA GLU A 80 -1.13 6.27 10.67
C GLU A 80 -1.37 4.90 11.31
N ARG A 81 -0.84 4.70 12.52
CA ARG A 81 -0.99 3.45 13.27
C ARG A 81 -1.77 3.71 14.55
N SER A 82 -2.67 2.80 14.90
CA SER A 82 -3.32 2.76 16.23
C SER A 82 -3.12 1.39 16.89
N ASN A 83 -3.30 1.30 18.21
CA ASN A 83 -3.21 0.02 18.93
C ASN A 83 -4.39 -0.90 18.64
N ASN A 84 -5.55 -0.33 18.37
CA ASN A 84 -6.80 -1.08 18.17
C ASN A 84 -7.82 -0.25 17.37
N LEU A 85 -8.94 -0.89 17.04
CA LEU A 85 -10.01 -0.29 16.24
C LEU A 85 -10.69 0.90 16.94
N THR A 86 -10.86 0.86 18.26
CA THR A 86 -11.46 1.95 19.04
C THR A 86 -10.64 3.23 18.90
N GLU A 87 -9.32 3.13 19.03
CA GLU A 87 -8.40 4.25 18.85
C GLU A 87 -8.42 4.74 17.39
N ALA A 88 -8.44 3.84 16.41
CA ALA A 88 -8.52 4.22 14.99
C ALA A 88 -9.79 5.02 14.67
N ILE A 89 -10.95 4.60 15.19
CA ILE A 89 -12.23 5.31 15.01
C ILE A 89 -12.17 6.70 15.67
N SER A 90 -11.55 6.80 16.85
CA SER A 90 -11.36 8.10 17.52
C SER A 90 -10.48 9.05 16.69
N MET A 91 -9.37 8.55 16.14
CA MET A 91 -8.48 9.29 15.25
C MET A 91 -9.20 9.74 13.97
N ALA A 92 -9.99 8.85 13.35
CA ALA A 92 -10.78 9.17 12.17
C ALA A 92 -11.81 10.26 12.47
N ARG A 93 -12.60 10.14 13.55
CA ARG A 93 -13.61 11.16 13.93
C ARG A 93 -12.98 12.50 14.28
N SER A 94 -11.79 12.52 14.87
CA SER A 94 -11.06 13.76 15.13
C SER A 94 -10.63 14.45 13.84
N PHE A 95 -10.47 13.69 12.75
CA PHE A 95 -10.07 14.21 11.44
C PHE A 95 -11.27 14.60 10.56
N VAL A 96 -12.31 13.77 10.45
CA VAL A 96 -13.48 14.01 9.57
C VAL A 96 -14.69 14.62 10.28
N GLY A 97 -14.72 14.63 11.61
CA GLY A 97 -15.82 15.15 12.41
C GLY A 97 -16.50 14.10 13.31
N LYS A 98 -16.95 14.55 14.48
CA LYS A 98 -17.54 13.70 15.53
C LYS A 98 -18.79 12.92 15.11
N ASN A 99 -19.55 13.44 14.14
CA ASN A 99 -20.81 12.87 13.67
C ASN A 99 -20.63 12.03 12.39
N ALA A 100 -19.39 11.72 12.00
CA ALA A 100 -19.15 10.90 10.81
C ALA A 100 -19.78 9.52 10.94
N GLU A 101 -20.47 9.11 9.88
CA GLU A 101 -21.02 7.77 9.73
C GLU A 101 -19.91 6.77 9.35
N ILE A 102 -20.10 5.51 9.71
CA ILE A 102 -19.12 4.45 9.47
C ILE A 102 -19.75 3.40 8.56
N THR A 103 -19.11 3.18 7.42
CA THR A 103 -19.39 2.03 6.56
C THR A 103 -18.38 0.93 6.84
N MET A 104 -18.87 -0.29 7.09
CA MET A 104 -18.03 -1.47 7.28
C MET A 104 -18.12 -2.36 6.05
N LEU A 105 -16.98 -2.62 5.42
CA LEU A 105 -16.84 -3.57 4.32
C LEU A 105 -16.33 -4.90 4.88
N HIS A 106 -17.20 -5.91 4.88
CA HIS A 106 -16.83 -7.30 5.18
C HIS A 106 -16.71 -8.07 3.87
N GLN A 107 -15.53 -8.05 3.26
CA GLN A 107 -15.28 -8.72 1.99
C GLN A 107 -13.95 -9.48 1.98
N PRO A 108 -13.79 -10.51 1.16
CA PRO A 108 -12.49 -11.15 0.93
C PRO A 108 -11.48 -10.15 0.32
N ILE A 109 -10.19 -10.41 0.53
CA ILE A 109 -9.09 -9.56 0.03
C ILE A 109 -9.11 -9.42 -1.50
N ILE A 110 -9.56 -10.48 -2.18
CA ILE A 110 -9.83 -10.48 -3.62
C ILE A 110 -11.29 -10.90 -3.80
N GLY A 111 -12.15 -9.94 -4.15
CA GLY A 111 -13.52 -10.20 -4.54
C GLY A 111 -13.60 -10.68 -5.99
N LEU A 112 -14.18 -11.86 -6.21
CA LEU A 112 -14.59 -12.30 -7.54
C LEU A 112 -16.08 -12.01 -7.69
N CYS A 113 -16.43 -11.10 -8.61
CA CYS A 113 -17.81 -10.78 -8.93
C CYS A 113 -18.18 -11.50 -10.24
N ASN A 114 -19.34 -12.16 -10.29
CA ASN A 114 -19.90 -12.56 -11.57
C ASN A 114 -20.59 -11.34 -12.18
N VAL A 115 -20.16 -10.93 -13.37
CA VAL A 115 -20.82 -9.85 -14.13
C VAL A 115 -21.69 -10.56 -15.16
N SER A 116 -22.99 -10.58 -14.92
CA SER A 116 -23.96 -10.96 -15.94
C SER A 116 -24.19 -9.77 -16.88
N ASP A 117 -24.24 -10.04 -18.18
CA ASP A 117 -24.61 -9.06 -19.22
C ASP A 117 -25.97 -8.39 -18.96
#